data_AF-A0A7W1HCT2-F1
#
_entry.id   AF-A0A7W1HCT2-F1
#
_cell.length_a   1.000
_cell.length_b   1.000
_cell.length_c   1.000
_cell.angle_alpha   90.00
_cell.angle_beta   90.00
_cell.angle_gamma   90.00
#
_symmetry.space_group_name_H-M   'P 1'
#
loop_
_entity.id
_entity.type
_entity.pdbx_description
1 polymer ?
#
loop_
_entity_poly.entity_id
_entity_poly.type
_entity_poly.pdbx_seq_one_letter_code
_entity_poly.pdbx_strand_id
1 'polypeptide(L)'
;THGDFERVVLDLGAGEEPAGAVPRWTLDSPEDDGLLRVNLTSANATAVSDGGFGDGLLESFHVVRAPEGGMFVDVLARKAFRYRVLELTEPARLVMDFRPAGARPKEPPPAEGGETVLVEPRAGTRISDPLTVSGYSRNFEAANTIILTNDRGKVLVRETVMANDWSSTWGYFEATLNLPSLPNKGTLSVGTASARDGSFEGVEIPVRGG
;
A
#
# COMPACT_ATOMS: atom_id res chain seq x y z
N THR A 1 23.89 19.32 13.55
CA THR A 1 22.75 19.77 12.72
C THR A 1 21.92 18.56 12.33
N HIS A 2 20.79 18.34 13.01
CA HIS A 2 19.87 17.21 12.81
C HIS A 2 18.87 17.52 11.67
N GLY A 3 19.36 17.89 10.49
CA GLY A 3 18.55 18.64 9.51
C GLY A 3 17.98 17.90 8.30
N ASP A 4 18.52 16.73 7.91
CA ASP A 4 18.27 16.21 6.55
C ASP A 4 17.54 14.86 6.51
N PHE A 5 16.70 14.55 7.50
CA PHE A 5 15.91 13.32 7.48
C PHE A 5 14.52 13.48 8.09
N GLU A 6 13.56 12.73 7.56
CA GLU A 6 12.27 12.48 8.17
C GLU A 6 12.32 11.18 8.97
N ARG A 7 11.58 11.11 10.08
CA ARG A 7 11.64 9.99 11.01
C ARG A 7 10.26 9.39 11.20
N VAL A 8 10.18 8.08 11.03
CA VAL A 8 9.05 7.25 11.47
C VAL A 8 9.50 6.45 12.69
N VAL A 9 8.65 6.42 13.71
CA VAL A 9 8.86 5.60 14.91
C VAL A 9 7.67 4.69 15.06
N LEU A 10 7.92 3.38 15.08
CA LEU A 10 6.92 2.39 15.49
C LEU A 10 7.13 2.13 16.98
N ASP A 11 6.19 2.58 17.81
CA ASP A 11 6.11 2.19 19.21
C ASP A 11 5.49 0.79 19.31
N LEU A 12 6.17 -0.14 20.00
CA LEU A 12 5.81 -1.55 20.02
C LEU A 12 5.43 -1.97 21.43
N GLY A 13 4.35 -2.74 21.55
CA GLY A 13 3.77 -3.09 22.84
C GLY A 13 2.64 -4.11 22.75
N ALA A 14 1.99 -4.36 23.90
CA ALA A 14 0.80 -5.19 24.02
C ALA A 14 -0.28 -4.40 24.76
N GLY A 15 -1.37 -4.09 24.07
CA GLY A 15 -2.37 -3.14 24.59
C GLY A 15 -1.73 -1.78 24.85
N GLU A 16 -1.89 -1.26 26.06
CA GLU A 16 -1.32 0.02 26.50
C GLU A 16 0.10 -0.10 27.08
N GLU A 17 0.65 -1.32 27.18
CA GLU A 17 1.96 -1.57 27.80
C GLU A 17 3.07 -1.62 26.74
N PRO A 18 4.11 -0.76 26.82
CA PRO A 18 5.27 -0.84 25.94
C PRO A 18 6.04 -2.15 26.12
N ALA A 19 6.49 -2.75 25.02
CA ALA A 19 7.33 -3.94 25.09
C ALA A 19 8.75 -3.56 25.53
N GLY A 20 9.44 -4.47 26.22
CA GLY A 20 10.85 -4.28 26.60
C GLY A 20 11.82 -4.51 25.44
N ALA A 21 11.47 -5.38 24.50
CA ALA A 21 12.29 -5.75 23.35
C ALA A 21 11.51 -5.63 22.04
N VAL A 22 12.22 -5.31 20.96
CA VAL A 22 11.64 -5.24 19.62
C VAL A 22 11.30 -6.67 19.15
N PRO A 23 10.06 -6.95 18.69
CA PRO A 23 9.69 -8.24 18.12
C PRO A 23 10.45 -8.51 16.82
N ARG A 24 10.40 -9.75 16.30
CA ARG A 24 11.01 -10.06 15.01
C ARG A 24 10.37 -9.23 13.89
N TRP A 25 11.21 -8.62 13.06
CA TRP A 25 10.77 -7.88 11.88
C TRP A 25 11.66 -8.16 10.67
N THR A 26 11.15 -7.87 9.48
CA THR A 26 11.91 -7.81 8.23
C THR A 26 11.49 -6.59 7.43
N LEU A 27 12.31 -6.17 6.47
CA LEU A 27 11.99 -5.09 5.55
C LEU A 27 11.90 -5.61 4.12
N ASP A 28 11.00 -5.00 3.36
CA ASP A 28 10.99 -5.04 1.92
C ASP A 28 11.00 -3.60 1.38
N SER A 29 11.91 -3.31 0.47
CA SER A 29 12.08 -1.99 -0.13
C SER A 29 12.71 -2.17 -1.51
N PRO A 30 11.90 -2.17 -2.58
CA PRO A 30 12.44 -2.24 -3.92
C PRO A 30 13.37 -1.05 -4.19
N GLU A 31 14.45 -1.30 -4.93
CA GLU A 31 15.45 -0.27 -5.23
C GLU A 31 14.84 0.88 -6.03
N ASP A 32 15.09 2.12 -5.59
CA ASP A 32 14.54 3.34 -6.18
C ASP A 32 13.00 3.39 -6.24
N ASP A 33 12.31 2.75 -5.30
CA ASP A 33 10.86 2.86 -5.11
C ASP A 33 10.51 3.91 -4.03
N GLY A 34 9.24 4.29 -3.96
CA GLY A 34 8.60 5.10 -2.93
C GLY A 34 7.95 4.27 -1.82
N LEU A 35 8.19 2.97 -1.72
CA LEU A 35 7.61 2.09 -0.69
C LEU A 35 8.68 1.45 0.22
N LEU A 36 8.51 1.58 1.53
CA LEU A 36 9.16 0.73 2.54
C LEU A 36 8.10 -0.09 3.27
N ARG A 37 8.19 -1.41 3.23
CA ARG A 37 7.34 -2.32 4.00
C ARG A 37 8.11 -2.90 5.19
N VAL A 38 7.55 -2.76 6.39
CA VAL A 38 8.02 -3.40 7.62
C VAL A 38 7.10 -4.55 7.98
N ASN A 39 7.59 -5.79 7.92
CA ASN A 39 6.82 -6.95 8.31
C ASN A 39 7.00 -7.23 9.80
N LEU A 40 5.90 -7.35 10.53
CA LEU A 40 5.83 -7.63 11.97
C LEU A 40 5.02 -8.92 12.17
N THR A 41 5.68 -10.08 12.03
CA THR A 41 5.00 -11.38 11.96
C THR A 41 4.30 -11.80 13.26
N SER A 42 4.70 -11.25 14.41
CA SER A 42 4.07 -11.51 15.69
C SER A 42 3.01 -10.48 16.10
N ALA A 43 2.88 -9.37 15.36
CA ALA A 43 1.92 -8.31 15.70
C ALA A 43 0.51 -8.68 15.20
N ASN A 44 -0.51 -8.47 16.02
CA ASN A 44 -1.89 -8.89 15.69
C ASN A 44 -2.95 -7.80 15.89
N ALA A 45 -2.57 -6.66 16.49
CA ALA A 45 -3.42 -5.52 16.75
C ALA A 45 -2.58 -4.23 16.64
N THR A 46 -3.24 -3.15 16.25
CA THR A 46 -2.65 -1.80 16.21
C THR A 46 -3.60 -0.79 16.85
N ALA A 47 -3.06 0.23 17.49
CA ALA A 47 -3.82 1.38 17.98
C ALA A 47 -4.04 2.43 16.87
N VAL A 48 -3.13 2.47 15.88
CA VAL A 48 -3.17 3.41 14.75
C VAL A 48 -3.00 2.61 13.46
N SER A 49 -4.00 2.68 12.58
CA SER A 49 -4.03 1.90 11.35
C SER A 49 -3.43 2.62 10.15
N ASP A 50 -3.31 3.94 10.18
CA ASP A 50 -2.87 4.77 9.07
C ASP A 50 -2.68 6.23 9.49
N GLY A 51 -2.07 7.01 8.62
CA GLY A 51 -1.98 8.46 8.76
C GLY A 51 -1.14 9.11 7.66
N GLY A 52 -1.39 10.41 7.45
CA GLY A 52 -0.60 11.24 6.55
C GLY A 52 0.62 11.84 7.25
N PHE A 53 1.71 11.99 6.50
CA PHE A 53 2.80 12.88 6.86
C PHE A 53 2.54 14.28 6.31
N GLY A 54 3.37 15.25 6.71
CA GLY A 54 3.28 16.63 6.17
C GLY A 54 3.72 16.73 4.70
N ASP A 55 4.03 17.94 4.25
CA ASP A 55 4.44 18.22 2.86
C ASP A 55 5.89 17.77 2.53
N GLY A 56 6.41 16.80 3.27
CA GLY A 56 7.79 16.31 3.21
C GLY A 56 8.06 15.28 2.11
N LEU A 57 9.11 14.49 2.31
CA LEU A 57 9.48 13.32 1.53
C LEU A 57 8.43 12.21 1.70
N LEU A 58 8.02 11.94 2.93
CA LEU A 58 7.03 10.92 3.24
C LEU A 58 5.62 11.45 2.95
N GLU A 59 4.73 10.55 2.56
CA GLU A 59 3.35 10.87 2.18
C GLU A 59 2.36 10.32 3.19
N SER A 60 2.37 9.00 3.40
CA SER A 60 1.44 8.31 4.29
C SER A 60 2.07 7.03 4.86
N PHE A 61 1.43 6.46 5.87
CA PHE A 61 1.69 5.10 6.32
C PHE A 61 0.39 4.32 6.50
N HIS A 62 0.48 3.00 6.38
CA HIS A 62 -0.65 2.08 6.54
C HIS A 62 -0.21 0.83 7.28
N VAL A 63 -1.00 0.41 8.27
CA VAL A 63 -0.85 -0.82 9.02
C VAL A 63 -1.87 -1.82 8.51
N VAL A 64 -1.37 -2.90 7.92
CA VAL A 64 -2.16 -3.85 7.14
C VAL A 64 -2.08 -5.23 7.76
N ARG A 65 -3.21 -5.93 7.81
CA ARG A 65 -3.22 -7.36 8.16
C ARG A 65 -2.57 -8.16 7.04
N ALA A 66 -1.45 -8.81 7.34
CA ALA A 66 -0.77 -9.65 6.37
C ALA A 66 -1.63 -10.88 6.04
N PRO A 67 -1.66 -11.34 4.77
CA PRO A 67 -2.43 -12.52 4.38
C PRO A 67 -1.99 -13.79 5.15
N GLU A 68 -0.70 -13.86 5.49
CA GLU A 68 -0.09 -15.05 6.11
C GLU A 68 -0.17 -15.02 7.65
N GLY A 69 -0.87 -14.03 8.20
CA GLY A 69 -0.88 -13.70 9.61
C GLY A 69 0.22 -12.72 10.00
N GLY A 70 0.04 -12.09 11.16
CA GLY A 70 0.82 -10.93 11.54
C GLY A 70 0.28 -9.64 10.93
N MET A 71 1.12 -8.61 10.91
CA MET A 71 0.84 -7.34 10.23
C MET A 71 2.07 -6.85 9.49
N PHE A 72 1.88 -5.93 8.56
CA PHE A 72 2.96 -5.12 8.02
C PHE A 72 2.60 -3.64 8.07
N VAL A 73 3.63 -2.79 8.08
CA VAL A 73 3.50 -1.34 7.97
C VAL A 73 4.13 -0.90 6.66
N ASP A 74 3.34 -0.32 5.79
CA ASP A 74 3.83 0.36 4.59
C ASP A 74 4.03 1.84 4.90
N VAL A 75 5.20 2.36 4.56
CA VAL A 75 5.52 3.79 4.56
C VAL A 75 5.71 4.22 3.11
N LEU A 76 4.86 5.15 2.67
CA LEU A 76 4.86 5.67 1.32
C LEU A 76 5.60 7.01 1.26
N ALA A 77 6.39 7.18 0.22
CA ALA A 77 7.19 8.36 -0.04
C ALA A 77 6.91 8.91 -1.43
N ARG A 78 6.91 10.25 -1.53
CA ARG A 78 6.67 10.99 -2.77
C ARG A 78 7.81 10.83 -3.79
N LYS A 79 8.99 10.39 -3.33
CA LYS A 79 10.22 10.26 -4.10
C LYS A 79 11.05 9.11 -3.57
N ALA A 80 12.00 8.65 -4.40
CA ALA A 80 12.96 7.63 -4.01
C ALA A 80 13.78 8.13 -2.80
N PHE A 81 14.03 7.21 -1.88
CA PHE A 81 14.67 7.52 -0.60
C PHE A 81 15.79 6.54 -0.28
N ARG A 82 16.62 6.95 0.66
CA ARG A 82 17.52 6.08 1.42
C ARG A 82 17.02 6.07 2.84
N TYR A 83 17.14 4.93 3.50
CA TYR A 83 16.72 4.80 4.88
C TYR A 83 17.80 4.14 5.73
N ARG A 84 17.69 4.34 7.04
CA ARG A 84 18.37 3.52 8.05
C ARG A 84 17.36 3.15 9.12
N VAL A 85 17.57 2.00 9.73
CA VAL A 85 16.71 1.50 10.80
C VAL A 85 17.54 1.29 12.06
N LEU A 86 16.97 1.68 13.19
CA LEU A 86 17.53 1.49 14.52
C LEU A 86 16.48 0.88 15.43
N GLU A 87 16.86 -0.17 16.14
CA GLU A 87 16.07 -0.71 17.25
C GLU A 87 16.43 0.01 18.54
N LEU A 88 15.41 0.39 19.31
CA LEU A 88 15.55 0.82 20.68
C LEU A 88 14.80 -0.16 21.57
N THR A 89 15.37 -0.47 22.73
CA THR A 89 14.74 -1.31 23.76
C THR A 89 14.42 -0.45 24.97
N GLU A 90 13.39 -0.84 25.74
CA GLU A 90 12.97 -0.17 26.98
C GLU A 90 12.69 1.36 26.84
N PRO A 91 11.61 1.77 26.12
CA PRO A 91 10.61 0.94 25.45
C PRO A 91 11.04 0.51 24.04
N ALA A 92 10.49 -0.62 23.60
CA ALA A 92 10.71 -1.18 22.27
C ALA A 92 10.21 -0.23 21.18
N ARG A 93 11.12 0.23 20.33
CA ARG A 93 10.81 1.07 19.17
C ARG A 93 11.61 0.62 17.96
N LEU A 94 10.96 0.67 16.80
CA LEU A 94 11.64 0.63 15.52
C LEU A 94 11.69 2.04 14.94
N VAL A 95 12.89 2.62 14.86
CA VAL A 95 13.12 3.98 14.38
C VAL A 95 13.67 3.92 12.97
N MET A 96 12.98 4.54 12.03
CA MET A 96 13.37 4.61 10.63
C MET A 96 13.62 6.07 10.25
N ASP A 97 14.84 6.38 9.81
CA ASP A 97 15.20 7.69 9.30
C ASP A 97 15.30 7.65 7.77
N PHE A 98 14.57 8.52 7.09
CA PHE A 98 14.46 8.61 5.64
C PHE A 98 15.13 9.86 5.12
N ARG A 99 15.86 9.74 4.01
CA ARG A 99 16.46 10.85 3.28
C ARG A 99 16.16 10.73 1.80
N PRO A 100 15.98 11.84 1.06
CA PRO A 100 15.86 11.77 -0.39
C PRO A 100 17.09 11.09 -1.01
N ALA A 101 16.88 10.17 -1.95
CA ALA A 101 17.96 9.56 -2.71
C ALA A 101 18.52 10.49 -3.81
N GLY A 102 17.80 11.57 -4.12
CA GLY A 102 18.14 12.55 -5.16
C GLY A 102 17.74 12.12 -6.59
N ALA A 103 17.47 10.83 -6.80
CA ALA A 103 16.91 10.30 -8.04
C ALA A 103 15.37 10.37 -8.05
N ARG A 104 14.78 10.37 -9.25
CA ARG A 104 13.36 10.07 -9.39
C ARG A 104 13.15 8.57 -9.21
N PRO A 105 12.03 8.13 -8.61
CA PRO A 105 11.68 6.71 -8.59
C PRO A 105 11.71 6.09 -9.98
N LYS A 106 12.10 4.82 -10.07
CA LYS A 106 12.01 4.04 -11.32
C LYS A 106 10.55 3.80 -11.71
N GLU A 107 9.70 3.60 -10.71
CA GLU A 107 8.26 3.39 -10.87
C GLU A 107 7.49 4.43 -10.04
N PRO A 108 6.28 4.82 -10.45
CA PRO A 108 5.41 5.62 -9.60
C PRO A 108 5.15 4.90 -8.26
N PRO A 109 4.95 5.64 -7.16
CA PRO A 109 4.56 5.04 -5.88
C PRO A 109 3.22 4.29 -6.00
N PRO A 110 2.86 3.48 -5.00
CA PRO A 110 1.50 2.97 -4.87
C PRO A 110 0.48 4.09 -5.00
N ALA A 111 -0.65 3.80 -5.61
CA ALA A 111 -1.70 4.80 -5.81
C ALA A 111 -2.71 4.72 -4.67
N GLU A 112 -3.07 5.87 -4.11
CA GLU A 112 -4.00 6.02 -2.99
C GLU A 112 -5.26 6.76 -3.45
N GLY A 113 -6.44 6.33 -2.98
CA GLY A 113 -7.71 6.97 -3.30
C GLY A 113 -8.87 6.39 -2.48
N GLY A 114 -9.59 7.27 -1.77
CA GLY A 114 -10.61 6.84 -0.80
C GLY A 114 -10.01 5.87 0.24
N GLU A 115 -10.76 4.81 0.56
CA GLU A 115 -10.32 3.73 1.46
C GLU A 115 -9.57 2.60 0.71
N THR A 116 -8.79 2.95 -0.32
CA THR A 116 -8.08 1.98 -1.18
C THR A 116 -6.66 2.43 -1.48
N VAL A 117 -5.70 1.51 -1.32
CA VAL A 117 -4.33 1.64 -1.80
C VAL A 117 -4.05 0.51 -2.77
N LEU A 118 -3.71 0.86 -4.00
CA LEU A 118 -3.31 -0.07 -5.04
C LEU A 118 -1.78 -0.18 -5.04
N VAL A 119 -1.27 -1.34 -4.65
CA VAL A 119 0.17 -1.61 -4.63
C VAL A 119 0.61 -2.06 -6.02
N GLU A 120 0.05 -3.14 -6.57
CA GLU A 120 0.34 -3.54 -7.94
C GLU A 120 -0.94 -3.75 -8.76
N PRO A 121 -0.92 -3.44 -10.07
CA PRO A 121 0.19 -2.85 -10.83
C PRO A 121 0.39 -1.35 -10.53
N ARG A 122 1.62 -0.84 -10.71
CA ARG A 122 1.89 0.62 -10.72
C ARG A 122 1.29 1.35 -11.92
N ALA A 123 1.07 2.66 -11.77
CA ALA A 123 0.59 3.51 -12.85
C ALA A 123 1.55 3.51 -14.06
N GLY A 124 0.98 3.33 -15.26
CA GLY A 124 1.71 3.32 -16.53
C GLY A 124 2.36 1.98 -16.88
N THR A 125 2.27 0.98 -16.00
CA THR A 125 2.82 -0.37 -16.22
C THR A 125 2.19 -1.04 -17.43
N ARG A 126 3.00 -1.83 -18.15
CA ARG A 126 2.54 -2.72 -19.22
C ARG A 126 1.98 -3.99 -18.61
N ILE A 127 0.71 -4.28 -18.85
CA ILE A 127 0.00 -5.44 -18.31
C ILE A 127 -0.13 -6.54 -19.37
N SER A 128 -0.01 -7.79 -18.94
CA SER A 128 -0.18 -8.99 -19.76
C SER A 128 -1.10 -9.99 -19.05
N ASP A 129 -1.60 -10.96 -19.80
CA ASP A 129 -2.37 -12.08 -19.24
C ASP A 129 -1.42 -13.16 -18.68
N PRO A 130 -1.61 -13.64 -17.43
CA PRO A 130 -2.54 -13.13 -16.42
C PRO A 130 -2.00 -11.89 -15.70
N LEU A 131 -2.91 -11.06 -15.17
CA LEU A 131 -2.55 -9.87 -14.37
C LEU A 131 -2.87 -10.09 -12.90
N THR A 132 -1.86 -10.00 -12.04
CA THR A 132 -2.06 -9.89 -10.59
C THR A 132 -2.31 -8.44 -10.20
N VAL A 133 -3.38 -8.22 -9.44
CA VAL A 133 -3.74 -6.94 -8.83
C VAL A 133 -3.72 -7.12 -7.32
N SER A 134 -2.93 -6.33 -6.61
CA SER A 134 -2.80 -6.44 -5.16
C SER A 134 -2.75 -5.06 -4.49
N GLY A 135 -3.22 -5.02 -3.26
CA GLY A 135 -3.29 -3.79 -2.50
C GLY A 135 -3.91 -4.02 -1.13
N TYR A 136 -4.40 -2.95 -0.54
CA TYR A 136 -5.15 -3.03 0.70
C TYR A 136 -6.24 -1.96 0.75
N SER A 137 -7.27 -2.25 1.52
CA SER A 137 -8.46 -1.40 1.61
C SER A 137 -9.09 -1.42 2.99
N ARG A 138 -9.91 -0.41 3.28
CA ARG A 138 -10.92 -0.44 4.36
C ARG A 138 -12.34 -0.26 3.83
N ASN A 139 -12.54 -0.62 2.56
CA ASN A 139 -13.84 -0.64 1.94
C ASN A 139 -14.83 -1.47 2.76
N PHE A 140 -16.08 -1.02 2.83
CA PHE A 140 -17.12 -1.66 3.61
C PHE A 140 -17.27 -3.15 3.25
N GLU A 141 -17.43 -4.00 4.26
CA GLU A 141 -17.47 -5.46 4.13
C GLU A 141 -16.21 -6.08 3.46
N ALA A 142 -15.10 -5.36 3.40
CA ALA A 142 -13.87 -5.76 2.70
C ALA A 142 -14.03 -6.00 1.19
N ALA A 143 -15.10 -5.53 0.56
CA ALA A 143 -15.34 -5.76 -0.86
C ALA A 143 -14.62 -4.73 -1.75
N ASN A 144 -13.75 -5.21 -2.63
CA ASN A 144 -13.03 -4.40 -3.61
C ASN A 144 -13.48 -4.76 -5.02
N THR A 145 -13.94 -3.78 -5.79
CA THR A 145 -14.26 -3.93 -7.21
C THR A 145 -13.06 -3.51 -8.04
N ILE A 146 -12.56 -4.43 -8.87
CA ILE A 146 -11.51 -4.17 -9.86
C ILE A 146 -12.17 -4.06 -11.23
N ILE A 147 -11.90 -2.98 -11.95
CA ILE A 147 -12.44 -2.72 -13.29
C ILE A 147 -11.28 -2.37 -14.23
N LEU A 148 -11.13 -3.14 -15.31
CA LEU A 148 -10.26 -2.75 -16.42
C LEU A 148 -11.12 -2.21 -17.55
N THR A 149 -10.87 -0.98 -17.97
CA THR A 149 -11.48 -0.37 -19.16
C THR A 149 -10.45 -0.11 -20.25
N ASN A 150 -10.87 -0.12 -21.51
CA ASN A 150 -10.02 0.30 -22.62
C ASN A 150 -10.04 1.83 -22.82
N ASP A 151 -9.26 2.32 -23.78
CA ASP A 151 -9.19 3.73 -24.19
C ASP A 151 -10.51 4.37 -24.66
N ARG A 152 -11.57 3.57 -24.88
CA ARG A 152 -12.93 4.02 -25.23
C ARG A 152 -13.91 3.92 -24.06
N GLY A 153 -13.45 3.58 -22.86
CA GLY A 153 -14.28 3.37 -21.68
C GLY A 153 -15.08 2.06 -21.68
N LYS A 154 -14.82 1.14 -22.61
CA LYS A 154 -15.45 -0.19 -22.59
C LYS A 154 -14.82 -1.02 -21.47
N VAL A 155 -15.65 -1.53 -20.56
CA VAL A 155 -15.23 -2.51 -19.54
C VAL A 155 -14.80 -3.81 -20.22
N LEU A 156 -13.56 -4.20 -19.97
CA LEU A 156 -12.94 -5.44 -20.43
C LEU A 156 -12.99 -6.53 -19.35
N VAL A 157 -12.73 -6.14 -18.10
CA VAL A 157 -12.77 -7.01 -16.92
C VAL A 157 -13.48 -6.27 -15.80
N ARG A 158 -14.29 -7.00 -15.04
CA ARG A 158 -14.86 -6.55 -13.77
C ARG A 158 -14.88 -7.72 -12.81
N GLU A 159 -14.23 -7.57 -11.67
CA GLU A 159 -14.15 -8.60 -10.64
C GLU A 159 -14.32 -7.99 -9.25
N THR A 160 -14.84 -8.76 -8.31
CA THR A 160 -14.89 -8.38 -6.89
C THR A 160 -14.00 -9.32 -6.11
N VAL A 161 -13.08 -8.75 -5.33
CA VAL A 161 -12.17 -9.47 -4.43
C VAL A 161 -12.38 -9.01 -3.00
N MET A 162 -12.27 -9.95 -2.06
CA MET A 162 -12.38 -9.65 -0.64
C MET A 162 -11.00 -9.34 -0.05
N ALA A 163 -10.91 -8.28 0.72
CA ALA A 163 -9.78 -8.05 1.60
C ALA A 163 -9.87 -8.94 2.85
N ASN A 164 -8.73 -9.25 3.47
CA ASN A 164 -8.66 -10.11 4.66
C ASN A 164 -9.01 -9.41 5.99
N ASP A 165 -9.21 -8.09 5.96
CA ASP A 165 -9.72 -7.25 7.04
C ASP A 165 -10.35 -6.00 6.40
N TRP A 166 -11.02 -5.20 7.22
CA TRP A 166 -11.48 -3.85 6.86
C TRP A 166 -11.81 -3.01 8.11
N SER A 167 -11.69 -3.60 9.30
CA SER A 167 -12.26 -3.08 10.53
C SER A 167 -11.23 -2.34 11.37
N SER A 168 -10.29 -3.08 11.96
CA SER A 168 -9.26 -2.59 12.88
C SER A 168 -7.95 -2.21 12.19
N THR A 169 -7.66 -2.84 11.05
CA THR A 169 -6.51 -2.58 10.20
C THR A 169 -6.98 -2.37 8.76
N TRP A 170 -6.08 -1.94 7.89
CA TRP A 170 -6.27 -2.15 6.46
C TRP A 170 -6.22 -3.65 6.15
N GLY A 171 -7.07 -4.10 5.23
CA GLY A 171 -7.07 -5.49 4.79
C GLY A 171 -6.38 -5.65 3.45
N TYR A 172 -5.47 -6.62 3.36
CA TYR A 172 -4.85 -7.04 2.12
C TYR A 172 -5.85 -7.70 1.18
N PHE A 173 -5.80 -7.36 -0.10
CA PHE A 173 -6.47 -8.10 -1.17
C PHE A 173 -5.48 -8.43 -2.29
N GLU A 174 -5.75 -9.53 -2.98
CA GLU A 174 -5.04 -9.93 -4.20
C GLU A 174 -6.00 -10.70 -5.11
N ALA A 175 -5.99 -10.37 -6.40
CA ALA A 175 -6.72 -11.09 -7.43
C ALA A 175 -5.82 -11.32 -8.64
N THR A 176 -5.98 -12.48 -9.29
CA THR A 176 -5.32 -12.76 -10.57
C THR A 176 -6.39 -12.78 -11.66
N LEU A 177 -6.34 -11.78 -12.54
CA LEU A 177 -7.31 -11.54 -13.59
C LEU A 177 -6.84 -12.16 -14.90
N ASN A 178 -7.75 -12.89 -15.55
CA ASN A 178 -7.56 -13.29 -16.94
C ASN A 178 -7.87 -12.09 -17.83
N LEU A 179 -6.89 -11.62 -18.58
CA LEU A 179 -7.02 -10.40 -19.39
C LEU A 179 -7.39 -10.74 -20.85
N PRO A 180 -8.45 -10.12 -21.41
CA PRO A 180 -8.58 -10.05 -22.85
C PRO A 180 -7.47 -9.18 -23.44
N SER A 181 -7.23 -9.29 -24.75
CA SER A 181 -6.24 -8.44 -25.43
C SER A 181 -6.57 -6.95 -25.23
N LEU A 182 -5.63 -6.22 -24.63
CA LEU A 182 -5.66 -4.77 -24.50
C LEU A 182 -4.69 -4.19 -25.55
N PRO A 183 -5.17 -3.66 -26.69
CA PRO A 183 -4.27 -3.32 -27.80
C PRO A 183 -3.44 -2.05 -27.56
N ASN A 184 -3.90 -1.13 -26.71
CA ASN A 184 -3.29 0.19 -26.53
C ASN A 184 -3.08 0.54 -25.06
N LYS A 185 -4.00 1.32 -24.50
CA LYS A 185 -4.00 1.78 -23.11
C LYS A 185 -5.37 1.50 -22.51
N GLY A 186 -5.40 1.40 -21.21
CA GLY A 186 -6.62 1.26 -20.44
C GLY A 186 -6.54 2.04 -19.13
N THR A 187 -7.63 1.97 -18.38
CA THR A 187 -7.67 2.42 -16.99
C THR A 187 -8.00 1.23 -16.12
N LEU A 188 -7.17 0.99 -15.12
CA LEU A 188 -7.46 0.06 -14.03
C LEU A 188 -8.01 0.87 -12.86
N SER A 189 -9.24 0.58 -12.47
CA SER A 189 -9.90 1.19 -11.32
C SER A 189 -10.08 0.14 -10.22
N VAL A 190 -9.72 0.47 -8.97
CA VAL A 190 -9.85 -0.40 -7.80
C VAL A 190 -10.46 0.37 -6.64
N GLY A 191 -11.54 -0.15 -6.05
CA GLY A 191 -12.25 0.52 -4.96
C GLY A 191 -13.70 0.05 -4.82
N THR A 192 -14.61 0.95 -4.47
CA THR A 192 -16.04 0.66 -4.32
C THR A 192 -16.87 1.30 -5.43
N ALA A 193 -17.80 0.53 -5.96
CA ALA A 193 -18.79 1.01 -6.91
C ALA A 193 -20.15 1.13 -6.20
N SER A 194 -20.74 2.31 -6.20
CA SER A 194 -22.08 2.54 -5.66
C SER A 194 -23.13 1.96 -6.60
N ALA A 195 -23.88 0.96 -6.13
CA ALA A 195 -25.04 0.43 -6.85
C ALA A 195 -26.20 1.43 -6.96
N ARG A 196 -26.19 2.49 -6.13
CA ARG A 196 -27.28 3.46 -6.02
C ARG A 196 -27.22 4.55 -7.10
N ASP A 197 -26.03 5.08 -7.37
CA ASP A 197 -25.82 6.22 -8.27
C ASP A 197 -24.75 5.97 -9.34
N GLY A 198 -24.12 4.79 -9.34
CA GLY A 198 -23.10 4.42 -10.32
C GLY A 198 -21.76 5.14 -10.11
N SER A 199 -21.59 5.88 -9.02
CA SER A 199 -20.31 6.48 -8.66
C SER A 199 -19.26 5.41 -8.32
N PHE A 200 -17.99 5.77 -8.54
CA PHE A 200 -16.85 4.95 -8.17
C PHE A 200 -15.96 5.76 -7.23
N GLU A 201 -15.59 5.15 -6.12
CA GLU A 201 -14.65 5.70 -5.15
C GLU A 201 -13.48 4.74 -4.99
N GLY A 202 -12.26 5.25 -5.10
CA GLY A 202 -11.06 4.43 -5.04
C GLY A 202 -9.92 5.02 -5.86
N VAL A 203 -9.08 4.12 -6.36
CA VAL A 203 -7.92 4.41 -7.17
C VAL A 203 -8.24 4.20 -8.65
N GLU A 204 -7.75 5.10 -9.50
CA GLU A 204 -7.74 4.91 -10.95
C GLU A 204 -6.33 5.18 -11.49
N ILE A 205 -5.76 4.19 -12.18
CA ILE A 205 -4.43 4.33 -12.79
C ILE A 205 -4.47 4.02 -14.30
N PRO A 206 -3.67 4.73 -15.11
CA PRO A 206 -3.47 4.35 -16.50
C PRO A 206 -2.63 3.06 -16.57
N VAL A 207 -2.96 2.17 -17.51
CA VAL A 207 -2.17 0.96 -17.81
C VAL A 207 -1.94 0.83 -19.32
N ARG A 208 -0.90 0.10 -19.72
CA ARG A 208 -0.56 -0.14 -21.14
C ARG A 208 -0.75 -1.60 -21.50
N GLY A 209 -1.23 -1.84 -22.71
CA GLY A 209 -1.37 -3.16 -23.30
C GLY A 209 -0.04 -3.85 -23.54
N GLY A 210 -0.01 -5.15 -23.23
CA GLY A 210 1.07 -6.11 -23.49
C GLY A 210 1.41 -6.23 -24.96
#